data_AF-A0A0B0ELF9-F1
#
_entry.id   AF-A0A0B0ELF9-F1
#
_cell.length_a   1.000
_cell.length_b   1.000
_cell.length_c   1.000
_cell.angle_alpha   90.00
_cell.angle_beta   90.00
_cell.angle_gamma   90.00
#
_symmetry.space_group_name_H-M   'P 1'
#
loop_
_entity.id
_entity.type
_entity.pdbx_description
1 polymer ?
#
loop_
_entity_poly.entity_id
_entity_poly.type
_entity_poly.pdbx_seq_one_letter_code
_entity_poly.pdbx_strand_id
1 'polypeptide(L)' 'MVVEDEILTARSLQAYLETLGYDVTSIMSSGEQAIQNVEDEGCPDLVLVDISLQGKIDGIEMAG' A
#
# COMPACT_ATOMS: atom_id res chain seq x y z
N MET A 1 -2.30 -0.48 5.53
CA MET A 1 -1.50 -1.02 4.40
C MET A 1 -0.96 0.11 3.54
N VAL A 2 0.25 -0.07 2.98
CA VAL A 2 0.89 0.87 2.05
C VAL A 2 1.19 0.15 0.72
N VAL A 3 0.92 0.79 -0.40
CA VAL A 3 1.20 0.27 -1.76
C VAL A 3 1.99 1.34 -2.52
N GLU A 4 3.24 1.04 -2.79
CA GLU A 4 4.24 1.99 -3.29
C GLU A 4 5.33 1.21 -4.04
N ASP A 5 5.61 1.57 -5.29
CA ASP A 5 6.57 0.84 -6.11
C ASP A 5 8.02 1.13 -5.68
N GLU A 6 8.26 2.29 -5.06
CA GLU A 6 9.56 2.67 -4.54
C GLU A 6 9.74 2.34 -3.05
N ILE A 7 10.57 1.33 -2.78
CA ILE A 7 10.81 0.82 -1.41
C ILE A 7 11.30 1.89 -0.42
N LEU A 8 12.09 2.87 -0.86
CA LEU A 8 12.61 3.94 0.00
C LEU A 8 11.49 4.88 0.46
N THR A 9 10.61 5.25 -0.47
CA THR A 9 9.41 6.05 -0.18
C THR A 9 8.45 5.26 0.70
N ALA A 10 8.22 3.97 0.41
CA ALA A 10 7.35 3.10 1.19
C ALA A 10 7.80 2.99 2.66
N ARG A 11 9.10 2.78 2.89
CA ARG A 11 9.68 2.69 4.25
C ARG A 11 9.64 4.02 4.99
N SER A 12 9.86 5.12 4.28
CA SER A 12 9.78 6.46 4.87
C SER A 12 8.35 6.77 5.31
N LEU A 13 7.36 6.42 4.47
CA LEU A 13 5.95 6.54 4.80
C LEU A 13 5.54 5.62 5.95
N GLN A 14 6.02 4.36 5.96
CA GLN A 14 5.80 3.44 7.07
C GLN A 14 6.27 4.05 8.39
N ALA A 15 7.54 4.49 8.46
CA ALA A 15 8.08 5.07 9.67
C ALA A 15 7.27 6.30 10.12
N TYR A 16 6.86 7.15 9.19
CA TYR A 16 6.02 8.30 9.49
C TYR A 16 4.65 7.90 10.07
N LEU A 17 3.97 6.93 9.46
CA LEU A 17 2.68 6.40 9.95
C LEU A 17 2.81 5.76 11.34
N GLU A 18 3.86 4.98 11.56
CA GLU A 18 4.16 4.38 12.86
C GLU A 18 4.38 5.46 13.93
N THR A 19 5.07 6.56 13.59
CA THR A 19 5.21 7.69 14.54
C THR A 19 3.90 8.42 14.84
N LEU A 20 2.93 8.37 13.93
CA LEU A 20 1.58 8.90 14.15
C LEU A 20 0.69 7.94 14.94
N GLY A 21 1.18 6.73 15.27
CA GLY A 21 0.46 5.72 16.03
C GLY A 21 -0.38 4.77 15.18
N TYR A 22 -0.19 4.75 13.86
CA TYR A 22 -0.80 3.74 12.98
C TYR A 22 0.05 2.47 12.94
N ASP A 23 -0.61 1.33 12.82
CA ASP A 23 0.04 0.05 12.56
C ASP A 23 0.05 -0.23 11.05
N VAL A 24 1.25 -0.43 10.49
CA VAL A 24 1.43 -0.72 9.07
C VAL A 24 1.51 -2.22 8.87
N THR A 25 0.37 -2.83 8.56
CA THR A 25 0.20 -4.28 8.40
C THR A 25 1.04 -4.89 7.28
N SER A 26 1.21 -4.17 6.17
CA SER A 26 1.79 -4.70 4.94
C SER A 26 2.25 -3.56 4.01
N ILE A 27 3.35 -3.81 3.29
CA ILE A 27 3.90 -2.95 2.24
C ILE A 27 3.96 -3.76 0.94
N MET A 28 3.30 -3.27 -0.10
CA MET A 28 3.22 -3.91 -1.42
C MET A 28 3.80 -3.00 -2.49
N SER A 29 4.36 -3.56 -3.56
CA SER A 29 4.96 -2.77 -4.65
C SER A 29 4.10 -2.71 -5.91
N SER A 30 2.91 -3.30 -5.91
CA SER A 30 1.97 -3.23 -7.03
C SER A 30 0.52 -3.36 -6.58
N GLY A 31 -0.42 -2.85 -7.39
CA GLY A 31 -1.85 -2.93 -7.12
C GLY A 31 -2.35 -4.38 -7.08
N GLU A 32 -1.82 -5.27 -7.92
CA GLU A 32 -2.21 -6.68 -7.94
C GLU A 32 -1.85 -7.40 -6.64
N GLN A 33 -0.65 -7.14 -6.10
CA GLN A 33 -0.24 -7.69 -4.81
C GLN A 33 -1.13 -7.19 -3.69
N ALA A 34 -1.52 -5.91 -3.73
CA ALA A 34 -2.39 -5.32 -2.73
C ALA A 34 -3.79 -5.96 -2.74
N ILE A 35 -4.37 -6.17 -3.92
CA ILE A 35 -5.67 -6.85 -4.06
C ILE A 35 -5.58 -8.27 -3.52
N GLN A 36 -4.57 -9.02 -3.94
CA GLN A 36 -4.38 -10.39 -3.48
C GLN A 36 -4.19 -10.46 -1.95
N ASN A 37 -3.45 -9.51 -1.37
CA ASN A 37 -3.25 -9.44 0.07
C ASN A 37 -4.55 -9.19 0.83
N VAL A 38 -5.42 -8.33 0.31
CA VAL A 38 -6.73 -8.06 0.90
C VAL A 38 -7.61 -9.32 0.86
N GLU A 39 -7.54 -10.10 -0.22
CA GLU A 39 -8.25 -11.38 -0.35
C GLU A 39 -7.71 -12.46 0.62
N ASP A 40 -6.39 -12.55 0.77
CA ASP A 40 -5.72 -13.60 1.55
C ASP A 40 -5.65 -13.30 3.06
N GLU A 41 -5.29 -12.07 3.44
CA GLU A 41 -5.01 -11.66 4.83
C GLU A 41 -6.11 -10.78 5.44
N GLY A 42 -7.06 -10.31 4.61
CA GLY A 42 -8.16 -9.48 5.01
C GLY A 42 -7.94 -7.98 4.74
N CYS A 43 -9.02 -7.22 4.80
CA CYS A 43 -9.01 -5.81 4.44
C CYS A 43 -8.50 -4.94 5.61
N PRO A 44 -7.46 -4.12 5.40
CA PRO A 44 -6.99 -3.16 6.41
C PRO A 44 -7.99 -2.00 6.56
N ASP A 45 -7.93 -1.31 7.71
CA ASP A 45 -8.78 -0.14 7.97
C ASP A 45 -8.45 1.06 7.07
N LEU A 46 -7.19 1.15 6.61
CA LEU A 46 -6.69 2.20 5.74
C LEU A 46 -5.67 1.64 4.74
N VAL A 47 -5.83 2.05 3.49
CA VAL A 47 -4.87 1.81 2.41
C VAL A 47 -4.33 3.14 1.91
N LEU A 48 -3.00 3.27 1.91
CA LEU A 48 -2.30 4.33 1.21
C LEU A 48 -1.71 3.75 -0.07
N VAL A 49 -2.13 4.30 -1.20
CA VAL A 49 -1.73 3.86 -2.54
C VAL A 49 -1.06 5.04 -3.22
N ASP A 50 0.11 4.81 -3.79
CA ASP A 50 0.67 5.77 -4.74
C ASP A 50 -0.17 5.78 -6.02
N ILE A 51 -0.48 6.97 -6.53
CA ILE A 51 -1.21 7.14 -7.78
C ILE A 51 -0.40 6.64 -8.99
N SER A 52 0.94 6.67 -8.89
CA SER A 52 1.84 6.38 -9.99
C SER A 52 2.44 4.97 -9.92
N LEU A 53 1.66 3.98 -9.48
CA LEU A 53 2.10 2.59 -9.43
C LEU A 53 2.45 2.04 -10.83
N GLN A 54 3.58 1.36 -10.91
CA GLN A 54 3.94 0.57 -12.09
C GLN A 54 3.24 -0.80 -12.03
N GLY A 55 2.55 -1.17 -13.11
CA GLY A 55 1.85 -2.45 -13.17
C GLY A 55 0.74 -2.50 -14.22
N LYS A 56 -0.15 -3.50 -14.09
CA LYS A 56 -1.40 -3.55 -14.87
C LYS A 56 -2.52 -2.78 -14.19
N ILE A 57 -2.47 -2.66 -12.87
CA ILE A 57 -3.42 -1.90 -12.05
C ILE A 57 -2.66 -0.70 -11.51
N ASP A 58 -3.07 0.50 -11.92
CA ASP A 58 -2.53 1.73 -11.37
C ASP A 58 -3.17 2.06 -10.00
N GLY A 59 -2.63 3.07 -9.31
CA GLY A 59 -3.15 3.45 -8.00
C GLY A 59 -4.54 4.08 -8.03
N ILE A 60 -4.91 4.69 -9.16
CA ILE A 60 -6.22 5.33 -9.32
C ILE A 60 -7.29 4.25 -9.46
N GLU A 61 -7.01 3.21 -10.26
CA GLU A 61 -7.85 2.04 -10.44
C GLU A 61 -8.02 1.26 -9.14
N MET A 62 -6.97 1.14 -8.32
CA MET A 62 -7.04 0.46 -7.03
C MET A 62 -7.93 1.20 -6.02
N ALA A 63 -7.90 2.53 -6.04
CA ALA A 63 -8.68 3.36 -5.13
C ALA A 63 -10.18 3.46 -5.50
N GLY A 64 -10.57 3.04 -6.70
CA GLY A 64 -11.94 3.12 -7.24
C GLY A 64 -12.79 1.90 -6.91
#